data_AF-F9GFH9-F1
#
_entry.id   AF-F9GFH9-F1
#
_cell.length_a   1.000
_cell.length_b   1.000
_cell.length_c   1.000
_cell.angle_alpha   90.00
_cell.angle_beta   90.00
_cell.angle_gamma   90.00
#
_symmetry.space_group_name_H-M   'P 1'
#
loop_
_entity.id
_entity.type
_entity.pdbx_description
1 polymer ?
#
loop_
_entity_poly.entity_id
_entity_poly.type
_entity_poly.pdbx_seq_one_letter_code
_entity_poly.pdbx_strand_id
1 'polypeptide(L)'
;GLFGTGLWVIAHECGHQAFSESRLINDATGWVLHSALLVPYFSWQISHGKHHKATGNMERDMVFVPRTREQHATRIGRIAYELSELTEETPAYTLLRLVMKQLVGWPSYILTNVTGHNYHEFQGEGRGKGKKNGLGGGVNHFDPRSPIYEAKQAKLIILSDIGIGIAIAALVYFGHTFGWTNMLVWYGIPYLWVNHWLVAITFLQHTDPTLPHYTADEWNFVRGAAATIDRDMGFIGRHLLHGIIETHVLHHYVSTIPFYNADEASKAIRPVMGDHYRTDTKDGAWGFIRALWISARMCQWVEPSAEAEGASKGILFFRNHNGLGTKPVVLKKPE
;
A
#
# COMPACT_ATOMS: atom_id res chain seq x y z
N GLY A 1 3.62 19.02 -1.96
CA GLY A 1 3.98 17.61 -2.22
C GLY A 1 4.64 17.00 -1.00
N LEU A 2 5.97 16.91 -0.99
CA LEU A 2 6.75 16.20 0.05
C LEU A 2 6.39 16.56 1.50
N PHE A 3 6.30 17.85 1.86
CA PHE A 3 5.89 18.25 3.22
C PHE A 3 4.45 17.81 3.57
N GLY A 4 3.54 17.82 2.59
CA GLY A 4 2.19 17.28 2.77
C GLY A 4 2.20 15.76 2.94
N THR A 5 3.13 15.06 2.29
CA THR A 5 3.37 13.62 2.54
C THR A 5 3.92 13.40 3.95
N GLY A 6 4.80 14.26 4.46
CA GLY A 6 5.23 14.23 5.87
C GLY A 6 4.05 14.34 6.85
N LEU A 7 3.13 15.27 6.61
CA LEU A 7 1.88 15.37 7.39
C LEU A 7 1.01 14.10 7.27
N TRP A 8 0.95 13.51 6.07
CA TRP A 8 0.26 12.24 5.87
C TRP A 8 0.88 11.12 6.70
N VAL A 9 2.22 11.07 6.79
CA VAL A 9 2.96 10.10 7.61
C VAL A 9 2.70 10.31 9.10
N ILE A 10 2.64 11.55 9.59
CA ILE A 10 2.28 11.81 11.00
C ILE A 10 0.88 11.26 11.31
N ALA A 11 -0.08 11.48 10.42
CA ALA A 11 -1.44 10.96 10.59
C ALA A 11 -1.50 9.41 10.46
N HIS A 12 -0.63 8.82 9.65
CA HIS A 12 -0.41 7.37 9.61
C HIS A 12 0.08 6.83 10.97
N GLU A 13 1.07 7.48 11.59
CA GLU A 13 1.59 7.12 12.92
C GLU A 13 0.51 7.26 14.01
N CYS A 14 -0.37 8.26 13.87
CA CYS A 14 -1.56 8.39 14.71
C CYS A 14 -2.50 7.19 14.55
N GLY A 15 -2.69 6.70 13.32
CA GLY A 15 -3.51 5.52 13.03
C GLY A 15 -3.04 4.26 13.78
N HIS A 16 -1.71 4.12 13.94
CA HIS A 16 -1.10 3.05 14.74
C HIS A 16 -1.07 3.33 16.25
N GLN A 17 -1.53 4.50 16.67
CA GLN A 17 -1.47 4.98 18.05
C GLN A 17 -0.04 5.10 18.58
N ALA A 18 0.92 5.37 17.67
CA ALA A 18 2.34 5.44 18.00
C ALA A 18 2.81 6.88 18.25
N PHE A 19 2.18 7.87 17.60
CA PHE A 19 2.62 9.26 17.63
C PHE A 19 2.67 9.87 19.05
N SER A 20 1.64 9.59 19.87
CA SER A 20 1.50 10.03 21.27
C SER A 20 1.01 8.88 22.15
N GLU A 21 1.34 8.91 23.44
CA GLU A 21 0.77 7.99 24.45
C GLU A 21 -0.76 8.16 24.60
N SER A 22 -1.30 9.35 24.25
CA SER A 22 -2.72 9.63 24.32
C SER A 22 -3.43 9.24 23.03
N ARG A 23 -4.33 8.25 23.13
CA ARG A 23 -5.19 7.84 22.01
C ARG A 23 -6.04 8.97 21.46
N LEU A 24 -6.54 9.85 22.34
CA LEU A 24 -7.33 11.00 21.92
C LEU A 24 -6.49 11.98 21.07
N ILE A 25 -5.24 12.22 21.46
CA ILE A 25 -4.34 13.09 20.68
C ILE A 25 -4.08 12.46 19.32
N ASN A 26 -3.76 11.16 19.28
CA ASN A 26 -3.57 10.44 18.01
C ASN A 26 -4.80 10.56 17.12
N ASP A 27 -5.98 10.19 17.63
CA ASP A 27 -7.19 10.19 16.82
C ASP A 27 -7.61 11.60 16.37
N ALA A 28 -7.46 12.61 17.22
CA ALA A 28 -7.74 14.00 16.83
C ALA A 28 -6.75 14.52 15.78
N THR A 29 -5.45 14.34 16.01
CA THR A 29 -4.40 14.78 15.06
C THR A 29 -4.53 14.05 13.73
N GLY A 30 -4.68 12.73 13.75
CA GLY A 30 -4.88 11.91 12.58
C GLY A 30 -6.13 12.31 11.80
N TRP A 31 -7.27 12.47 12.49
CA TRP A 31 -8.52 12.88 11.85
C TRP A 31 -8.42 14.23 11.17
N VAL A 32 -7.80 15.24 11.80
CA VAL A 32 -7.60 16.57 11.19
C VAL A 32 -6.68 16.50 9.98
N LEU A 33 -5.50 15.89 10.13
CA LEU A 33 -4.48 15.87 9.08
C LEU A 33 -4.89 15.03 7.87
N HIS A 34 -5.41 13.82 8.08
CA HIS A 34 -5.90 12.99 6.97
C HIS A 34 -7.12 13.60 6.31
N SER A 35 -8.08 14.18 7.05
CA SER A 35 -9.22 14.86 6.43
C SER A 35 -8.79 16.04 5.55
N ALA A 36 -7.83 16.86 6.01
CA ALA A 36 -7.26 17.95 5.22
C ALA A 36 -6.56 17.47 3.94
N LEU A 37 -6.11 16.21 3.92
CA LEU A 37 -5.53 15.52 2.77
C LEU A 37 -6.51 14.56 2.08
N LEU A 38 -7.83 14.74 2.29
CA LEU A 38 -8.90 13.94 1.68
C LEU A 38 -8.73 12.42 1.86
N VAL A 39 -8.18 12.01 3.00
CA VAL A 39 -8.06 10.62 3.44
C VAL A 39 -9.06 10.38 4.58
N PRO A 40 -9.99 9.41 4.45
CA PRO A 40 -10.97 9.16 5.51
C PRO A 40 -10.26 8.45 6.68
N TYR A 41 -9.86 9.21 7.71
CA TYR A 41 -8.90 8.77 8.73
C TYR A 41 -9.24 7.43 9.39
N PHE A 42 -10.38 7.28 10.06
CA PHE A 42 -10.71 6.03 10.76
C PHE A 42 -10.99 4.89 9.78
N SER A 43 -11.60 5.20 8.63
CA SER A 43 -11.81 4.24 7.55
C SER A 43 -10.50 3.63 7.07
N TRP A 44 -9.48 4.48 6.87
CA TRP A 44 -8.15 4.07 6.46
C TRP A 44 -7.37 3.42 7.62
N GLN A 45 -7.46 3.95 8.83
CA GLN A 45 -6.85 3.38 10.04
C GLN A 45 -7.26 1.92 10.24
N ILE A 46 -8.56 1.62 10.09
CA ILE A 46 -9.08 0.27 10.26
C ILE A 46 -8.61 -0.66 9.13
N SER A 47 -8.69 -0.23 7.87
CA SER A 47 -8.27 -1.06 6.74
C SER A 47 -6.76 -1.27 6.72
N HIS A 48 -5.98 -0.26 7.08
CA HIS A 48 -4.53 -0.33 7.23
C HIS A 48 -4.11 -1.23 8.41
N GLY A 49 -4.81 -1.15 9.55
CA GLY A 49 -4.59 -2.08 10.66
C GLY A 49 -4.92 -3.54 10.30
N LYS A 50 -5.86 -3.79 9.38
CA LYS A 50 -6.11 -5.12 8.81
C LYS A 50 -5.01 -5.55 7.85
N HIS A 51 -4.48 -4.64 7.03
CA HIS A 51 -3.31 -4.89 6.19
C HIS A 51 -2.13 -5.39 7.04
N HIS A 52 -1.72 -4.65 8.07
CA HIS A 52 -0.62 -5.06 8.98
C HIS A 52 -0.80 -6.45 9.61
N LYS A 53 -2.05 -6.85 9.86
CA LYS A 53 -2.37 -8.18 10.41
C LYS A 53 -2.38 -9.30 9.36
N ALA A 54 -2.30 -8.96 8.08
CA ALA A 54 -2.48 -9.90 6.97
C ALA A 54 -1.51 -9.69 5.81
N THR A 55 -0.49 -8.82 5.94
CA THR A 55 0.41 -8.43 4.84
C THR A 55 0.98 -9.65 4.13
N GLY A 56 0.92 -9.66 2.80
CA GLY A 56 1.41 -10.76 1.96
C GLY A 56 0.49 -11.99 1.92
N ASN A 57 -0.67 -11.99 2.60
CA ASN A 57 -1.68 -13.04 2.48
C ASN A 57 -2.58 -12.78 1.26
N MET A 58 -2.67 -13.73 0.34
CA MET A 58 -3.44 -13.59 -0.91
C MET A 58 -4.96 -13.46 -0.73
N GLU A 59 -5.48 -13.79 0.45
CA GLU A 59 -6.93 -13.85 0.71
C GLU A 59 -7.42 -12.80 1.69
N ARG A 60 -6.53 -12.23 2.51
CA ARG A 60 -6.88 -11.34 3.63
C ARG A 60 -6.18 -9.98 3.61
N ASP A 61 -5.13 -9.80 2.83
CA ASP A 61 -4.43 -8.53 2.75
C ASP A 61 -5.33 -7.45 2.10
N MET A 62 -5.29 -6.24 2.63
CA MET A 62 -6.18 -5.14 2.25
C MET A 62 -5.62 -4.25 1.15
N VAL A 63 -4.33 -4.34 0.83
CA VAL A 63 -3.71 -3.46 -0.15
C VAL A 63 -2.52 -4.14 -0.83
N PHE A 64 -2.25 -3.77 -2.09
CA PHE A 64 -1.20 -4.33 -2.94
C PHE A 64 -1.26 -5.85 -3.15
N VAL A 65 -2.43 -6.47 -3.01
CA VAL A 65 -2.62 -7.90 -3.33
C VAL A 65 -2.38 -8.11 -4.82
N PRO A 66 -1.34 -8.87 -5.20
CA PRO A 66 -1.06 -9.13 -6.59
C PRO A 66 -2.09 -10.10 -7.16
N ARG A 67 -2.16 -10.14 -8.49
CA ARG A 67 -3.02 -11.10 -9.19
C ARG A 67 -2.28 -12.42 -9.35
N THR A 68 -3.02 -13.53 -9.31
CA THR A 68 -2.49 -14.80 -9.83
C THR A 68 -2.38 -14.74 -11.35
N ARG A 69 -1.61 -15.65 -11.97
CA ARG A 69 -1.53 -15.77 -13.43
C ARG A 69 -2.91 -15.89 -14.08
N GLU A 70 -3.78 -16.72 -13.50
CA GLU A 70 -5.14 -16.93 -14.00
C GLU A 70 -5.97 -15.64 -13.95
N GLN A 71 -5.98 -14.95 -12.81
CA GLN A 71 -6.69 -13.67 -12.65
C GLN A 71 -6.14 -12.58 -13.59
N HIS A 72 -4.84 -12.61 -13.86
CA HIS A 72 -4.20 -11.72 -14.81
C HIS A 72 -4.70 -11.99 -16.23
N ALA A 73 -4.76 -13.26 -16.65
CA ALA A 73 -5.21 -13.69 -17.97
C ALA A 73 -6.71 -13.42 -18.24
N THR A 74 -7.57 -13.55 -17.23
CA THR A 74 -9.03 -13.36 -17.40
C THR A 74 -9.47 -11.89 -17.42
N ARG A 75 -8.68 -10.98 -16.84
CA ARG A 75 -9.04 -9.56 -16.68
C ARG A 75 -8.97 -8.79 -17.99
N ILE A 76 -8.03 -9.18 -18.83
CA ILE A 76 -7.89 -8.62 -20.17
C ILE A 76 -8.64 -9.60 -21.06
N GLY A 77 -9.77 -9.20 -21.68
CA GLY A 77 -10.52 -10.13 -22.52
C GLY A 77 -9.60 -10.76 -23.56
N ARG A 78 -9.77 -12.04 -23.91
CA ARG A 78 -8.79 -12.86 -24.67
C ARG A 78 -8.05 -12.16 -25.82
N ILE A 79 -8.76 -11.36 -26.62
CA ILE A 79 -8.17 -10.59 -27.74
C ILE A 79 -7.36 -9.38 -27.26
N ALA A 80 -7.87 -8.67 -26.26
CA ALA A 80 -7.12 -7.62 -25.60
C ALA A 80 -5.96 -8.20 -24.78
N TYR A 81 -6.05 -9.44 -24.28
CA TYR A 81 -4.98 -10.15 -23.60
C TYR A 81 -3.83 -10.41 -24.56
N GLU A 82 -4.10 -10.98 -25.73
CA GLU A 82 -3.10 -11.20 -26.78
C GLU A 82 -2.45 -9.88 -27.25
N LEU A 83 -3.26 -8.81 -27.45
CA LEU A 83 -2.72 -7.48 -27.80
C LEU A 83 -1.95 -6.82 -26.65
N SER A 84 -2.39 -7.04 -25.41
CA SER A 84 -1.69 -6.56 -24.22
C SER A 84 -0.41 -7.32 -24.01
N GLU A 85 -0.35 -8.63 -24.23
CA GLU A 85 0.87 -9.43 -24.13
C GLU A 85 1.92 -8.92 -25.13
N LEU A 86 1.50 -8.61 -26.36
CA LEU A 86 2.34 -8.00 -27.40
C LEU A 86 2.83 -6.58 -27.06
N THR A 87 2.08 -5.82 -26.25
CA THR A 87 2.40 -4.42 -25.92
C THR A 87 2.96 -4.23 -24.51
N GLU A 88 2.79 -5.21 -23.62
CA GLU A 88 3.22 -5.20 -22.22
C GLU A 88 4.74 -5.22 -22.08
N GLU A 89 5.42 -5.78 -23.09
CA GLU A 89 6.86 -5.76 -23.19
C GLU A 89 7.42 -4.37 -23.49
N THR A 90 6.58 -3.44 -23.98
CA THR A 90 7.04 -2.10 -24.36
C THR A 90 7.28 -1.19 -23.15
N PRO A 91 8.42 -0.47 -23.10
CA PRO A 91 8.66 0.55 -22.08
C PRO A 91 7.55 1.62 -22.02
N ALA A 92 6.97 2.00 -23.16
CA ALA A 92 5.91 3.01 -23.23
C ALA A 92 4.64 2.57 -22.47
N TYR A 93 4.22 1.31 -22.62
CA TYR A 93 3.08 0.78 -21.88
C TYR A 93 3.35 0.71 -20.37
N THR A 94 4.56 0.30 -19.98
CA THR A 94 4.99 0.30 -18.57
C THR A 94 4.93 1.71 -17.99
N LEU A 95 5.45 2.70 -18.72
CA LEU A 95 5.44 4.10 -18.31
C LEU A 95 4.01 4.62 -18.14
N LEU A 96 3.12 4.36 -19.12
CA LEU A 96 1.72 4.75 -19.04
C LEU A 96 1.02 4.15 -17.82
N ARG A 97 1.21 2.84 -17.57
CA ARG A 97 0.66 2.18 -16.37
C ARG A 97 1.19 2.77 -15.08
N LEU A 98 2.48 3.08 -15.04
CA LEU A 98 3.10 3.70 -13.87
C LEU A 98 2.51 5.09 -13.62
N VAL A 99 2.43 5.95 -14.65
CA VAL A 99 1.82 7.29 -14.55
C VAL A 99 0.36 7.19 -14.08
N MET A 100 -0.43 6.31 -14.68
CA MET A 100 -1.82 6.09 -14.26
C MET A 100 -1.89 5.62 -12.81
N LYS A 101 -1.06 4.66 -12.39
CA LYS A 101 -1.00 4.22 -10.99
C LYS A 101 -0.69 5.39 -10.05
N GLN A 102 0.27 6.24 -10.39
CA GLN A 102 0.66 7.38 -9.54
C GLN A 102 -0.43 8.46 -9.45
N LEU A 103 -1.22 8.68 -10.50
CA LEU A 103 -2.25 9.71 -10.53
C LEU A 103 -3.61 9.25 -9.99
N VAL A 104 -4.03 8.02 -10.33
CA VAL A 104 -5.38 7.52 -10.03
C VAL A 104 -5.39 6.32 -9.07
N GLY A 105 -4.23 5.80 -8.69
CA GLY A 105 -4.12 4.64 -7.81
C GLY A 105 -4.77 4.87 -6.45
N TRP A 106 -4.46 5.99 -5.78
CA TRP A 106 -5.05 6.31 -4.49
C TRP A 106 -6.57 6.53 -4.55
N PRO A 107 -7.12 7.42 -5.40
CA PRO A 107 -8.56 7.59 -5.52
C PRO A 107 -9.29 6.29 -5.87
N SER A 108 -8.75 5.48 -6.80
CA SER A 108 -9.38 4.20 -7.15
C SER A 108 -9.40 3.22 -5.98
N TYR A 109 -8.34 3.16 -5.18
CA TYR A 109 -8.30 2.32 -3.98
C TYR A 109 -9.37 2.71 -2.96
N ILE A 110 -9.44 3.99 -2.56
CA ILE A 110 -10.41 4.39 -1.53
C ILE A 110 -11.87 4.27 -2.01
N LEU A 111 -12.12 4.53 -3.31
CA LEU A 111 -13.46 4.47 -3.90
C LEU A 111 -13.92 3.05 -4.25
N THR A 112 -13.01 2.11 -4.51
CA THR A 112 -13.38 0.80 -5.08
C THR A 112 -12.56 -0.39 -4.59
N ASN A 113 -11.63 -0.19 -3.66
CA ASN A 113 -10.80 -1.22 -3.03
C ASN A 113 -10.01 -2.09 -4.04
N VAL A 114 -9.65 -1.56 -5.21
CA VAL A 114 -9.08 -2.32 -6.36
C VAL A 114 -7.72 -2.99 -6.12
N THR A 115 -7.04 -2.68 -5.02
CA THR A 115 -5.74 -3.26 -4.66
C THR A 115 -5.82 -4.22 -3.46
N GLY A 116 -6.98 -4.39 -2.83
CA GLY A 116 -7.17 -5.34 -1.74
C GLY A 116 -7.66 -6.70 -2.21
N HIS A 117 -7.75 -7.66 -1.28
CA HIS A 117 -8.34 -8.97 -1.52
C HIS A 117 -9.82 -8.85 -1.96
N ASN A 118 -10.31 -9.84 -2.72
CA ASN A 118 -11.68 -9.86 -3.24
C ASN A 118 -12.57 -10.95 -2.60
N TYR A 119 -12.13 -11.49 -1.46
CA TYR A 119 -12.79 -12.60 -0.75
C TYR A 119 -13.81 -12.11 0.28
N HIS A 120 -14.70 -11.22 -0.14
CA HIS A 120 -15.65 -10.53 0.75
C HIS A 120 -16.74 -11.44 1.31
N GLU A 121 -17.09 -12.51 0.61
CA GLU A 121 -18.08 -13.52 1.05
C GLU A 121 -17.75 -14.13 2.42
N PHE A 122 -16.47 -14.16 2.80
CA PHE A 122 -16.00 -14.69 4.10
C PHE A 122 -16.00 -13.65 5.23
N GLN A 123 -16.52 -12.44 5.02
CA GLN A 123 -16.67 -11.45 6.09
C GLN A 123 -17.64 -11.98 7.15
N GLY A 124 -17.22 -11.98 8.42
CA GLY A 124 -17.90 -12.70 9.51
C GLY A 124 -19.31 -12.24 9.88
N GLU A 125 -19.74 -11.06 9.43
CA GLU A 125 -21.10 -10.52 9.65
C GLU A 125 -21.97 -10.62 8.38
N GLY A 126 -21.49 -11.29 7.32
CA GLY A 126 -22.20 -11.46 6.05
C GLY A 126 -22.30 -10.19 5.20
N ARG A 127 -21.58 -9.12 5.53
CA ARG A 127 -21.67 -7.80 4.84
C ARG A 127 -21.04 -7.79 3.47
N GLY A 128 -20.27 -8.83 3.14
CA GLY A 128 -19.60 -8.99 1.85
C GLY A 128 -20.34 -9.86 0.84
N LYS A 129 -21.51 -10.40 1.18
CA LYS A 129 -22.33 -11.21 0.27
C LYS A 129 -22.70 -10.42 -0.98
N GLY A 130 -22.37 -10.96 -2.15
CA GLY A 130 -22.60 -10.36 -3.46
C GLY A 130 -21.71 -9.15 -3.77
N LYS A 131 -20.72 -8.83 -2.93
CA LYS A 131 -19.83 -7.67 -3.11
C LYS A 131 -18.50 -8.08 -3.71
N LYS A 132 -17.93 -7.18 -4.50
CA LYS A 132 -16.61 -7.31 -5.12
C LYS A 132 -15.89 -5.98 -5.21
N ASN A 133 -14.58 -5.99 -5.33
CA ASN A 133 -13.79 -4.80 -5.61
C ASN A 133 -14.09 -4.27 -7.03
N GLY A 134 -13.81 -3.00 -7.25
CA GLY A 134 -14.05 -2.32 -8.53
C GLY A 134 -15.36 -1.54 -8.57
N LEU A 135 -15.53 -0.80 -9.67
CA LEU A 135 -16.67 0.08 -9.87
C LEU A 135 -17.98 -0.71 -9.84
N GLY A 136 -18.95 -0.23 -9.04
CA GLY A 136 -20.25 -0.88 -8.88
C GLY A 136 -20.24 -2.15 -8.01
N GLY A 137 -19.10 -2.54 -7.44
CA GLY A 137 -18.99 -3.76 -6.64
C GLY A 137 -19.31 -3.60 -5.14
N GLY A 138 -19.57 -2.37 -4.67
CA GLY A 138 -20.10 -2.11 -3.32
C GLY A 138 -19.07 -2.16 -2.18
N VAL A 139 -17.78 -2.16 -2.51
CA VAL A 139 -16.66 -2.17 -1.55
C VAL A 139 -15.85 -0.88 -1.68
N ASN A 140 -15.87 -0.05 -0.64
CA ASN A 140 -15.17 1.23 -0.60
C ASN A 140 -14.92 1.67 0.86
N HIS A 141 -14.15 2.75 1.04
CA HIS A 141 -13.75 3.26 2.36
C HIS A 141 -14.72 4.28 3.00
N PHE A 142 -15.82 4.60 2.31
CA PHE A 142 -16.80 5.61 2.75
C PHE A 142 -18.13 4.99 3.18
N ASP A 143 -18.51 3.82 2.66
CA ASP A 143 -19.73 3.15 3.09
C ASP A 143 -19.49 2.48 4.46
N PRO A 144 -20.17 2.92 5.55
CA PRO A 144 -20.10 2.22 6.84
C PRO A 144 -20.55 0.76 6.72
N ARG A 145 -21.35 0.47 5.68
CA ARG A 145 -21.79 -0.78 5.02
C ARG A 145 -20.73 -1.76 4.55
N SER A 146 -19.52 -1.27 4.31
CA SER A 146 -18.50 -1.96 3.54
C SER A 146 -18.02 -3.23 4.25
N PRO A 147 -17.73 -4.33 3.53
CA PRO A 147 -17.17 -5.55 4.13
C PRO A 147 -15.75 -5.34 4.69
N ILE A 148 -15.13 -4.20 4.38
CA ILE A 148 -13.90 -3.75 5.02
C ILE A 148 -14.09 -3.58 6.54
N TYR A 149 -15.30 -3.34 7.03
CA TYR A 149 -15.57 -2.97 8.42
C TYR A 149 -16.49 -3.94 9.14
N GLU A 150 -16.36 -3.99 10.46
CA GLU A 150 -17.34 -4.61 11.37
C GLU A 150 -18.46 -3.61 11.72
N ALA A 151 -19.63 -4.09 12.12
CA ALA A 151 -20.79 -3.26 12.43
C ALA A 151 -20.48 -2.24 13.54
N LYS A 152 -19.69 -2.65 14.55
CA LYS A 152 -19.28 -1.79 15.67
C LYS A 152 -18.43 -0.59 15.24
N GLN A 153 -17.81 -0.63 14.07
CA GLN A 153 -16.92 0.41 13.54
C GLN A 153 -17.67 1.47 12.73
N ALA A 154 -18.94 1.26 12.38
CA ALA A 154 -19.70 2.11 11.46
C ALA A 154 -19.69 3.60 11.85
N LYS A 155 -19.75 3.92 13.15
CA LYS A 155 -19.73 5.31 13.64
C LYS A 155 -18.42 6.03 13.33
N LEU A 156 -17.30 5.31 13.32
CA LEU A 156 -15.98 5.87 12.99
C LEU A 156 -15.86 6.16 11.49
N ILE A 157 -16.51 5.36 10.65
CA ILE A 157 -16.58 5.59 9.19
C ILE A 157 -17.35 6.88 8.93
N ILE A 158 -18.52 7.04 9.56
CA ILE A 158 -19.31 8.27 9.49
C ILE A 158 -18.48 9.48 9.96
N LEU A 159 -17.72 9.34 11.04
CA LEU A 159 -16.85 10.43 11.52
C LEU A 159 -15.75 10.78 10.51
N SER A 160 -15.21 9.80 9.80
CA SER A 160 -14.26 10.03 8.70
C SER A 160 -14.92 10.78 7.55
N ASP A 161 -16.12 10.37 7.15
CA ASP A 161 -16.88 11.03 6.09
C ASP A 161 -17.23 12.48 6.44
N ILE A 162 -17.55 12.76 7.71
CA ILE A 162 -17.75 14.13 8.22
C ILE A 162 -16.47 14.95 8.05
N GLY A 163 -15.31 14.39 8.39
CA GLY A 163 -14.02 15.06 8.23
C GLY A 163 -13.74 15.42 6.77
N ILE A 164 -14.00 14.48 5.86
CA ILE A 164 -13.91 14.71 4.40
C ILE A 164 -14.91 15.79 3.95
N GLY A 165 -16.15 15.73 4.42
CA GLY A 165 -17.18 16.73 4.11
C GLY A 165 -16.78 18.14 4.54
N ILE A 166 -16.19 18.29 5.73
CA ILE A 166 -15.66 19.56 6.24
C ILE A 166 -14.51 20.05 5.35
N ALA A 167 -13.56 19.18 5.02
CA ALA A 167 -12.43 19.54 4.15
C ALA A 167 -12.91 20.00 2.77
N ILE A 168 -13.83 19.26 2.15
CA ILE A 168 -14.42 19.64 0.85
C ILE A 168 -15.15 20.98 0.95
N ALA A 169 -15.97 21.19 1.99
CA ALA A 169 -16.68 22.45 2.20
C ALA A 169 -15.71 23.64 2.34
N ALA A 170 -14.61 23.46 3.08
CA ALA A 170 -13.56 24.47 3.22
C ALA A 170 -12.87 24.77 1.89
N LEU A 171 -12.54 23.73 1.10
CA LEU A 171 -11.94 23.90 -0.23
C LEU A 171 -12.88 24.63 -1.20
N VAL A 172 -14.18 24.33 -1.17
CA VAL A 172 -15.20 25.02 -1.97
C VAL A 172 -15.31 26.49 -1.56
N TYR A 173 -15.39 26.75 -0.25
CA TYR A 173 -15.40 28.11 0.29
C TYR A 173 -14.17 28.90 -0.17
N PHE A 174 -12.97 28.36 0.02
CA PHE A 174 -11.73 29.02 -0.42
C PHE A 174 -11.64 29.16 -1.95
N GLY A 175 -12.19 28.22 -2.72
CA GLY A 175 -12.32 28.33 -4.18
C GLY A 175 -13.17 29.53 -4.61
N HIS A 176 -14.29 29.77 -3.92
CA HIS A 176 -15.15 30.93 -4.19
C HIS A 176 -14.56 32.26 -3.65
N THR A 177 -13.85 32.23 -2.52
CA THR A 177 -13.27 33.44 -1.90
C THR A 177 -11.99 33.90 -2.59
N PHE A 178 -11.09 32.97 -2.91
CA PHE A 178 -9.74 33.27 -3.40
C PHE A 178 -9.53 32.88 -4.87
N GLY A 179 -10.51 32.24 -5.50
CA GLY A 179 -10.47 31.85 -6.91
C GLY A 179 -9.91 30.43 -7.13
N TRP A 180 -10.54 29.71 -8.06
CA TRP A 180 -10.22 28.31 -8.34
C TRP A 180 -8.81 28.08 -8.91
N THR A 181 -8.28 29.04 -9.66
CA THR A 181 -6.89 28.97 -10.15
C THR A 181 -5.89 29.01 -8.98
N ASN A 182 -6.13 29.85 -7.97
CA ASN A 182 -5.31 29.90 -6.77
C ASN A 182 -5.43 28.59 -5.98
N MET A 183 -6.64 28.05 -5.82
CA MET A 183 -6.85 26.76 -5.15
C MET A 183 -6.18 25.59 -5.89
N LEU A 184 -6.17 25.60 -7.22
CA LEU A 184 -5.45 24.60 -8.00
C LEU A 184 -3.94 24.65 -7.70
N VAL A 185 -3.34 25.83 -7.59
CA VAL A 185 -1.91 25.99 -7.30
C VAL A 185 -1.58 25.70 -5.84
N TRP A 186 -2.38 26.20 -4.89
CA TRP A 186 -2.11 26.10 -3.45
C TRP A 186 -2.43 24.73 -2.87
N TYR A 187 -3.49 24.09 -3.37
CA TYR A 187 -3.97 22.81 -2.83
C TYR A 187 -3.98 21.71 -3.88
N GLY A 188 -4.58 21.93 -5.06
CA GLY A 188 -4.79 20.90 -6.07
C GLY A 188 -3.50 20.21 -6.52
N ILE A 189 -2.54 20.97 -7.06
CA ILE A 189 -1.25 20.44 -7.51
C ILE A 189 -0.47 19.83 -6.33
N PRO A 190 -0.29 20.50 -5.18
CA PRO A 190 0.35 19.90 -4.01
C PRO A 190 -0.29 18.59 -3.53
N TYR A 191 -1.63 18.50 -3.55
CA TYR A 191 -2.40 17.31 -3.20
C TYR A 191 -2.13 16.14 -4.14
N LEU A 192 -2.09 16.39 -5.46
CA LEU A 192 -1.70 15.36 -6.45
C LEU A 192 -0.28 14.85 -6.19
N TRP A 193 0.64 15.72 -5.76
CA TRP A 193 1.97 15.29 -5.35
C TRP A 193 1.96 14.45 -4.06
N VAL A 194 1.09 14.74 -3.08
CA VAL A 194 0.92 13.88 -1.90
C VAL A 194 0.46 12.49 -2.32
N ASN A 195 -0.54 12.42 -3.22
CA ASN A 195 -1.06 11.17 -3.77
C ASN A 195 0.03 10.37 -4.49
N HIS A 196 0.82 11.04 -5.33
CA HIS A 196 1.95 10.41 -6.01
C HIS A 196 2.94 9.79 -5.02
N TRP A 197 3.41 10.57 -4.03
CA TRP A 197 4.39 10.06 -3.08
C TRP A 197 3.82 8.94 -2.21
N LEU A 198 2.57 9.04 -1.76
CA LEU A 198 1.87 7.98 -1.04
C LEU A 198 1.89 6.68 -1.83
N VAL A 199 1.48 6.72 -3.10
CA VAL A 199 1.41 5.54 -3.96
C VAL A 199 2.81 5.01 -4.26
N ALA A 200 3.78 5.86 -4.57
CA ALA A 200 5.15 5.44 -4.86
C ALA A 200 5.82 4.74 -3.67
N ILE A 201 5.73 5.34 -2.49
CA ILE A 201 6.32 4.82 -1.25
C ILE A 201 5.72 3.46 -0.90
N THR A 202 4.39 3.42 -0.75
CA THR A 202 3.69 2.19 -0.34
C THR A 202 3.76 1.09 -1.39
N PHE A 203 3.79 1.44 -2.68
CA PHE A 203 4.04 0.47 -3.74
C PHE A 203 5.43 -0.17 -3.60
N LEU A 204 6.49 0.61 -3.37
CA LEU A 204 7.85 0.07 -3.29
C LEU A 204 8.19 -0.64 -1.98
N GLN A 205 7.45 -0.33 -0.93
CA GLN A 205 7.49 -1.00 0.35
C GLN A 205 6.89 -2.43 0.29
N HIS A 206 5.90 -2.63 -0.58
CA HIS A 206 5.10 -3.86 -0.66
C HIS A 206 5.22 -4.62 -1.98
N THR A 207 5.89 -4.05 -2.97
CA THR A 207 6.06 -4.65 -4.30
C THR A 207 7.53 -4.63 -4.68
N ASP A 208 8.14 -5.82 -4.67
CA ASP A 208 9.48 -6.06 -5.17
C ASP A 208 9.57 -7.53 -5.62
N PRO A 209 10.36 -7.86 -6.67
CA PRO A 209 10.47 -9.23 -7.18
C PRO A 209 10.98 -10.26 -6.15
N THR A 210 11.64 -9.80 -5.08
CA THR A 210 12.16 -10.65 -4.02
C THR A 210 11.16 -10.95 -2.92
N LEU A 211 10.01 -10.26 -2.88
CA LEU A 211 9.02 -10.42 -1.82
C LEU A 211 8.09 -11.61 -2.09
N PRO A 212 7.95 -12.53 -1.11
CA PRO A 212 7.01 -13.63 -1.21
C PRO A 212 5.58 -13.19 -0.91
N HIS A 213 4.62 -13.89 -1.52
CA HIS A 213 3.20 -13.85 -1.16
C HIS A 213 2.77 -15.24 -0.76
N TYR A 214 1.76 -15.36 0.10
CA TYR A 214 1.41 -16.63 0.72
C TYR A 214 -0.08 -16.94 0.53
N THR A 215 -0.34 -18.19 0.20
CA THR A 215 -1.66 -18.81 0.41
C THR A 215 -2.04 -18.80 1.89
N ALA A 216 -3.32 -19.00 2.20
CA ALA A 216 -3.80 -18.95 3.58
C ALA A 216 -3.06 -19.94 4.51
N ASP A 217 -2.79 -21.16 4.04
CA ASP A 217 -2.18 -22.24 4.82
C ASP A 217 -0.69 -22.00 5.12
N GLU A 218 0.02 -21.32 4.23
CA GLU A 218 1.46 -21.03 4.39
C GLU A 218 1.75 -19.68 5.05
N TRP A 219 0.73 -18.89 5.32
CA TRP A 219 0.88 -17.58 5.90
C TRP A 219 0.86 -17.65 7.43
N ASN A 220 1.76 -16.89 8.05
CA ASN A 220 1.64 -16.49 9.45
C ASN A 220 2.11 -15.04 9.60
N PHE A 221 1.84 -14.42 10.76
CA PHE A 221 2.16 -13.01 11.00
C PHE A 221 3.65 -12.71 10.76
N VAL A 222 4.56 -13.57 11.23
CA VAL A 222 6.01 -13.35 11.09
C VAL A 222 6.45 -13.38 9.63
N ARG A 223 5.93 -14.31 8.82
CA ARG A 223 6.17 -14.40 7.38
C ARG A 223 5.59 -13.19 6.63
N GLY A 224 4.40 -12.75 7.03
CA GLY A 224 3.73 -11.59 6.43
C GLY A 224 4.44 -10.27 6.71
N ALA A 225 4.84 -10.04 7.96
CA ALA A 225 5.60 -8.84 8.35
C ALA A 225 6.97 -8.75 7.66
N ALA A 226 7.64 -9.90 7.43
CA ALA A 226 8.86 -9.99 6.62
C ALA A 226 8.64 -9.75 5.12
N ALA A 227 7.41 -9.78 4.61
CA ALA A 227 7.10 -9.60 3.19
C ALA A 227 7.01 -8.12 2.80
N THR A 228 7.95 -7.31 3.31
CA THR A 228 8.09 -5.88 3.04
C THR A 228 9.57 -5.55 2.85
N ILE A 229 9.89 -4.39 2.30
CA ILE A 229 11.28 -4.00 2.00
C ILE A 229 11.54 -2.54 2.37
N ASP A 230 12.68 -2.30 3.03
CA ASP A 230 13.19 -0.95 3.26
C ASP A 230 13.81 -0.39 1.98
N ARG A 231 13.57 0.90 1.71
CA ARG A 231 14.24 1.66 0.66
C ARG A 231 14.96 2.87 1.28
N ASP A 232 15.65 3.66 0.48
CA ASP A 232 16.32 4.88 0.97
C ASP A 232 16.02 6.07 0.05
N MET A 233 15.59 7.18 0.64
CA MET A 233 15.47 8.48 -0.04
C MET A 233 16.40 9.55 0.58
N GLY A 234 17.40 9.13 1.36
CA GLY A 234 18.40 9.99 1.96
C GLY A 234 17.76 11.08 2.82
N PHE A 235 18.15 12.33 2.58
CA PHE A 235 17.65 13.47 3.34
C PHE A 235 16.12 13.62 3.29
N ILE A 236 15.52 13.38 2.12
CA ILE A 236 14.06 13.53 1.94
C ILE A 236 13.32 12.49 2.78
N GLY A 237 13.72 11.22 2.68
CA GLY A 237 13.09 10.14 3.44
C GLY A 237 13.22 10.37 4.95
N ARG A 238 14.44 10.65 5.41
CA ARG A 238 14.74 10.80 6.85
C ARG A 238 14.11 12.03 7.49
N HIS A 239 14.09 13.18 6.81
CA HIS A 239 13.70 14.45 7.45
C HIS A 239 12.34 14.98 7.00
N LEU A 240 11.91 14.70 5.77
CA LEU A 240 10.61 15.18 5.26
C LEU A 240 9.51 14.13 5.34
N LEU A 241 9.88 12.85 5.30
CA LEU A 241 8.95 11.72 5.28
C LEU A 241 9.06 10.84 6.54
N HIS A 242 9.74 11.36 7.57
CA HIS A 242 9.83 10.74 8.89
C HIS A 242 10.34 9.29 8.89
N GLY A 243 11.26 8.94 7.99
CA GLY A 243 11.90 7.61 7.99
C GLY A 243 10.97 6.46 7.59
N ILE A 244 9.74 6.73 7.12
CA ILE A 244 8.77 5.69 6.76
C ILE A 244 9.30 4.77 5.65
N ILE A 245 10.17 5.28 4.79
CA ILE A 245 10.74 4.54 3.66
C ILE A 245 11.87 3.61 4.15
N GLU A 246 12.65 4.09 5.12
CA GLU A 246 13.89 3.48 5.61
C GLU A 246 13.69 2.43 6.71
N THR A 247 12.51 2.39 7.34
CA THR A 247 12.23 1.57 8.54
C THR A 247 10.94 0.74 8.41
N HIS A 248 10.50 0.50 7.18
CA HIS A 248 9.20 -0.12 6.90
C HIS A 248 9.11 -1.59 7.32
N VAL A 249 10.21 -2.34 7.23
CA VAL A 249 10.24 -3.73 7.72
C VAL A 249 9.95 -3.76 9.22
N LEU A 250 10.61 -2.91 10.01
CA LEU A 250 10.30 -2.77 11.43
C LEU A 250 8.85 -2.37 11.64
N HIS A 251 8.38 -1.40 10.88
CA HIS A 251 7.03 -0.87 10.98
C HIS A 251 5.97 -1.98 10.85
N HIS A 252 6.18 -2.99 9.99
CA HIS A 252 5.27 -4.14 9.86
C HIS A 252 5.34 -5.15 11.01
N TYR A 253 6.50 -5.28 11.64
CA TYR A 253 6.62 -6.12 12.84
C TYR A 253 6.02 -5.46 14.08
N VAL A 254 6.27 -4.16 14.25
CA VAL A 254 5.89 -3.41 15.45
C VAL A 254 5.49 -1.99 15.08
N SER A 255 4.29 -1.83 14.50
CA SER A 255 3.79 -0.52 14.03
C SER A 255 3.50 0.49 15.14
N THR A 256 3.49 0.05 16.39
CA THR A 256 3.31 0.90 17.58
C THR A 256 4.59 1.60 18.03
N ILE A 257 5.74 1.27 17.45
CA ILE A 257 6.98 2.04 17.68
C ILE A 257 6.91 3.31 16.83
N PRO A 258 6.99 4.50 17.43
CA PRO A 258 6.93 5.74 16.68
C PRO A 258 8.16 5.92 15.79
N PHE A 259 7.97 6.63 14.69
CA PHE A 259 9.02 6.98 13.73
C PHE A 259 10.30 7.56 14.37
N TYR A 260 10.18 8.34 15.45
CA TYR A 260 11.34 8.94 16.13
C TYR A 260 12.20 7.95 16.93
N ASN A 261 11.73 6.71 17.12
CA ASN A 261 12.49 5.59 17.69
C ASN A 261 12.72 4.45 16.68
N ALA A 262 12.19 4.56 15.45
CA ALA A 262 12.19 3.49 14.47
C ALA A 262 13.60 3.10 13.97
N ASP A 263 14.53 4.06 13.87
CA ASP A 263 15.91 3.78 13.48
C ASP A 263 16.63 2.87 14.49
N GLU A 264 16.44 3.10 15.80
CA GLU A 264 17.04 2.30 16.86
C GLU A 264 16.48 0.88 16.85
N ALA A 265 15.16 0.76 16.83
CA ALA A 265 14.49 -0.53 16.78
C ALA A 265 14.79 -1.30 15.47
N SER A 266 14.97 -0.61 14.34
CA SER A 266 15.33 -1.25 13.07
C SER A 266 16.72 -1.88 13.15
N LYS A 267 17.68 -1.21 13.80
CA LYS A 267 19.02 -1.76 14.06
C LYS A 267 18.94 -3.00 14.96
N ALA A 268 18.01 -3.01 15.93
CA ALA A 268 17.84 -4.13 16.85
C ALA A 268 17.22 -5.38 16.19
N ILE A 269 16.27 -5.23 15.26
CA ILE A 269 15.63 -6.39 14.61
C ILE A 269 16.45 -7.01 13.47
N ARG A 270 17.31 -6.23 12.81
CA ARG A 270 18.17 -6.70 11.70
C ARG A 270 18.95 -7.98 12.02
N PRO A 271 19.72 -8.08 13.12
CA PRO A 271 20.46 -9.31 13.44
C PRO A 271 19.55 -10.50 13.77
N VAL A 272 18.33 -10.25 14.27
CA VAL A 272 17.35 -11.30 14.59
C VAL A 272 16.74 -11.86 13.30
N MET A 273 16.45 -11.01 12.32
CA MET A 273 15.90 -11.42 11.03
C MET A 273 16.94 -12.06 10.10
N GLY A 274 18.21 -11.66 10.21
CA GLY A 274 19.29 -12.16 9.35
C GLY A 274 18.96 -11.99 7.87
N ASP A 275 19.06 -13.09 7.11
CA ASP A 275 18.79 -13.13 5.66
C ASP A 275 17.33 -12.83 5.28
N HIS A 276 16.42 -12.83 6.25
CA HIS A 276 15.02 -12.47 6.02
C HIS A 276 14.77 -10.96 6.04
N TYR A 277 15.71 -10.14 6.55
CA TYR A 277 15.58 -8.69 6.51
C TYR A 277 15.78 -8.19 5.08
N ARG A 278 14.78 -7.51 4.51
CA ARG A 278 14.82 -7.03 3.12
C ARG A 278 15.10 -5.54 3.08
N THR A 279 16.11 -5.18 2.30
CA THR A 279 16.51 -3.79 2.09
C THR A 279 17.04 -3.63 0.66
N ASP A 280 16.68 -2.53 0.01
CA ASP A 280 17.30 -2.08 -1.23
C ASP A 280 17.47 -0.57 -1.17
N THR A 281 18.64 -0.19 -0.65
CA THR A 281 19.04 1.20 -0.37
C THR A 281 20.18 1.64 -1.29
N LYS A 282 20.51 0.83 -2.30
CA LYS A 282 21.60 1.13 -3.22
C LYS A 282 21.24 2.40 -4.01
N ASP A 283 22.21 3.30 -4.17
CA ASP A 283 22.06 4.56 -4.92
C ASP A 283 21.02 5.56 -4.32
N GLY A 284 20.58 5.34 -3.06
CA GLY A 284 19.69 6.24 -2.32
C GLY A 284 18.42 6.61 -3.09
N ALA A 285 18.09 7.91 -3.13
CA ALA A 285 16.89 8.41 -3.81
C ALA A 285 16.84 8.04 -5.31
N TRP A 286 17.98 7.94 -6.00
CA TRP A 286 18.00 7.46 -7.39
C TRP A 286 17.68 5.97 -7.50
N GLY A 287 18.14 5.18 -6.52
CA GLY A 287 17.75 3.79 -6.34
C GLY A 287 16.24 3.63 -6.16
N PHE A 288 15.62 4.46 -5.31
CA PHE A 288 14.17 4.47 -5.13
C PHE A 288 13.41 4.72 -6.44
N ILE A 289 13.82 5.74 -7.21
CA ILE A 289 13.19 6.04 -8.50
C ILE A 289 13.41 4.90 -9.52
N ARG A 290 14.60 4.28 -9.52
CA ARG A 290 14.88 3.09 -10.34
C ARG A 290 14.02 1.90 -9.94
N ALA A 291 13.79 1.72 -8.63
CA ALA A 291 12.96 0.65 -8.09
C ALA A 291 11.51 0.76 -8.57
N LEU A 292 10.96 1.97 -8.77
CA LEU A 292 9.63 2.15 -9.37
C LEU A 292 9.55 1.49 -10.75
N TRP A 293 10.54 1.75 -11.59
CA TRP A 293 10.62 1.16 -12.93
C TRP A 293 10.79 -0.35 -12.88
N ILE A 294 11.75 -0.83 -12.09
CA ILE A 294 12.03 -2.27 -11.93
C ILE A 294 10.79 -3.02 -11.46
N SER A 295 10.15 -2.53 -10.38
CA SER A 295 8.96 -3.17 -9.82
C SER A 295 7.79 -3.15 -10.80
N ALA A 296 7.59 -2.05 -11.53
CA ALA A 296 6.55 -1.97 -12.57
C ALA A 296 6.78 -2.96 -13.72
N ARG A 297 8.03 -3.23 -14.09
CA ARG A 297 8.41 -4.21 -15.13
C ARG A 297 8.33 -5.64 -14.64
N MET A 298 8.74 -5.90 -13.41
CA MET A 298 8.96 -7.27 -12.93
C MET A 298 7.78 -7.86 -12.16
N CYS A 299 6.90 -7.02 -11.60
CA CYS A 299 5.83 -7.43 -10.69
C CYS A 299 4.45 -7.34 -11.36
N GLN A 300 4.14 -8.26 -12.28
CA GLN A 300 2.88 -8.24 -13.05
C GLN A 300 1.81 -9.19 -12.50
N TRP A 301 2.20 -10.42 -12.14
CA TRP A 301 1.39 -11.42 -11.44
C TRP A 301 2.26 -12.24 -10.50
N VAL A 302 1.65 -13.06 -9.65
CA VAL A 302 2.34 -14.03 -8.81
C VAL A 302 1.91 -15.46 -9.15
N GLU A 303 2.83 -16.40 -8.99
CA GLU A 303 2.62 -17.83 -9.11
C GLU A 303 3.66 -18.60 -8.28
N PRO A 304 3.43 -19.89 -7.98
CA PRO A 304 4.43 -20.71 -7.33
C PRO A 304 5.70 -20.80 -8.17
N SER A 305 6.85 -21.01 -7.54
CA SER A 305 8.08 -21.35 -8.27
C SER A 305 7.92 -22.67 -9.02
N ALA A 306 8.48 -22.79 -10.22
CA ALA A 306 8.29 -23.98 -11.08
C ALA A 306 8.75 -25.29 -10.41
N GLU A 307 9.78 -25.21 -9.57
CA GLU A 307 10.36 -26.33 -8.83
C GLU A 307 9.77 -26.48 -7.41
N ALA A 308 8.69 -25.74 -7.07
CA ALA A 308 8.12 -25.77 -5.73
C ALA A 308 7.39 -27.08 -5.44
N GLU A 309 7.76 -27.74 -4.34
CA GLU A 309 7.14 -28.95 -3.85
C GLU A 309 6.57 -28.76 -2.43
N GLY A 310 5.56 -29.56 -2.06
CA GLY A 310 4.92 -29.51 -0.75
C GLY A 310 4.43 -28.12 -0.36
N ALA A 311 4.73 -27.70 0.87
CA ALA A 311 4.42 -26.39 1.44
C ALA A 311 4.92 -25.21 0.59
N SER A 312 6.04 -25.37 -0.12
CA SER A 312 6.60 -24.30 -0.97
C SER A 312 5.69 -23.92 -2.14
N LYS A 313 4.73 -24.79 -2.53
CA LYS A 313 3.71 -24.45 -3.54
C LYS A 313 2.78 -23.33 -3.09
N GLY A 314 2.61 -23.16 -1.78
CA GLY A 314 1.82 -22.08 -1.21
C GLY A 314 2.57 -20.75 -1.08
N ILE A 315 3.83 -20.67 -1.52
CA ILE A 315 4.65 -19.46 -1.58
C ILE A 315 4.78 -18.98 -3.03
N LEU A 316 4.25 -17.80 -3.30
CA LEU A 316 4.14 -17.21 -4.62
C LEU A 316 5.12 -16.06 -4.79
N PHE A 317 5.70 -15.94 -5.98
CA PHE A 317 6.62 -14.85 -6.32
C PHE A 317 6.19 -14.15 -7.59
N PHE A 318 6.61 -12.90 -7.74
CA PHE A 318 6.31 -12.12 -8.92
C PHE A 318 6.92 -12.72 -10.20
N ARG A 319 6.17 -12.60 -11.28
CA ARG A 319 6.52 -12.94 -12.66
C ARG A 319 6.04 -11.84 -13.60
N ASN A 320 6.53 -11.90 -14.83
CA ASN A 320 6.24 -10.94 -15.89
C ASN A 320 6.46 -11.56 -17.27
N HIS A 321 5.87 -10.95 -18.29
CA HIS A 321 6.07 -11.29 -19.69
C HIS A 321 7.47 -10.91 -20.19
N ASN A 322 8.14 -9.96 -19.55
CA ASN A 322 9.43 -9.41 -19.98
C ASN A 322 10.62 -10.39 -19.87
N GLY A 323 10.42 -11.62 -19.35
CA GLY A 323 11.50 -12.56 -19.05
C GLY A 323 12.48 -12.07 -18.00
N LEU A 324 12.11 -11.04 -17.23
CA LEU A 324 12.93 -10.47 -16.16
C LEU A 324 12.64 -11.23 -14.87
N GLY A 325 13.64 -11.49 -14.05
CA GLY A 325 13.39 -12.19 -12.78
C GLY A 325 14.57 -12.15 -11.84
N THR A 326 14.28 -12.20 -10.56
CA THR A 326 15.26 -12.56 -9.53
C THR A 326 15.47 -14.06 -9.62
N LYS A 327 16.70 -14.48 -9.96
CA LYS A 327 17.10 -15.89 -9.82
C LYS A 327 16.89 -16.31 -8.34
N PRO A 328 16.47 -17.54 -8.05
CA PRO A 328 16.36 -18.01 -6.68
C PRO A 328 17.63 -17.71 -5.90
N VAL A 329 17.51 -17.13 -4.70
CA VAL A 329 18.66 -16.92 -3.83
C VAL A 329 19.17 -18.30 -3.43
N VAL A 330 20.37 -18.65 -3.87
CA VAL A 330 21.06 -19.86 -3.40
C VAL A 330 21.54 -19.58 -1.98
N LEU A 331 20.75 -19.96 -0.98
CA LEU A 331 21.17 -19.91 0.41
C LEU A 331 22.32 -20.90 0.58
N LYS A 332 23.49 -20.41 0.99
CA LYS A 332 24.56 -21.29 1.45
C LYS A 332 24.05 -22.04 2.67
N LYS A 333 24.26 -23.36 2.72
CA LYS A 333 23.95 -24.12 3.94
C LYS A 333 24.66 -23.45 5.12
N PRO A 334 24.00 -23.26 6.28
CA PRO A 334 24.68 -22.87 7.49
C PRO A 334 25.81 -23.88 7.76
N GLU A 335 27.01 -23.36 8.05
CA GLU A 335 28.17 -24.18 8.46
C GLU A 335 27.94 -24.87 9.80
#